data_AF-A2TE73-F1
#
_entry.id   AF-A2TE73-F1
#
_cell.length_a   1.000
_cell.length_b   1.000
_cell.length_c   1.000
_cell.angle_alpha   90.00
_cell.angle_beta   90.00
_cell.angle_gamma   90.00
#
_symmetry.space_group_name_H-M   'P 1'
#
loop_
_entity.id
_entity.type
_entity.pdbx_description
1 polymer ?
#
loop_
_entity_poly.entity_id
_entity_poly.type
_entity_poly.pdbx_seq_one_letter_code
_entity_poly.pdbx_strand_id
1 'polypeptide(L)'
;ECALWMPTRTGLELQLSYTLRQQNPVGYTVPIHLPVINQVFSSNHAMKISPNFPVARIRPAGKYMAGEVVAVCVPLLHLSNFQINDWPELSTKQYALMVLMLPSDSARQWHVHELELVEEVADQVAVALSHAAILEESMRARDLLMEQNVALDLARREEEKAIHARNDFLAVMNHEM
;
A
#
# COMPACT_ATOMS: atom_id res chain seq x y z
N GLU A 1 8.79 1.31 -19.48
CA GLU A 1 8.82 0.92 -18.05
C GLU A 1 7.67 1.60 -17.35
N CYS A 2 7.01 0.97 -16.38
CA CYS A 2 6.01 1.60 -15.53
C CYS A 2 6.46 1.45 -14.08
N ALA A 3 6.29 2.52 -13.30
CA ALA A 3 6.70 2.59 -11.92
C ALA A 3 5.63 3.23 -11.05
N LEU A 4 5.40 2.67 -9.87
CA LEU A 4 4.48 3.20 -8.88
C LEU A 4 5.24 3.63 -7.64
N TRP A 5 5.12 4.91 -7.32
CA TRP A 5 5.69 5.54 -6.15
C TRP A 5 4.60 5.81 -5.11
N MET A 6 4.76 5.24 -3.93
CA MET A 6 3.79 5.34 -2.83
C MET A 6 4.34 6.30 -1.75
N PRO A 7 3.49 7.05 -1.05
CA PRO A 7 3.92 7.85 0.09
C PRO A 7 4.50 6.94 1.18
N THR A 8 5.59 7.39 1.80
CA THR A 8 6.13 6.74 2.99
C THR A 8 5.23 6.98 4.21
N ARG A 9 5.44 6.21 5.29
CA ARG A 9 4.72 6.40 6.55
C ARG A 9 4.88 7.81 7.14
N THR A 10 5.98 8.49 6.86
CA THR A 10 6.20 9.88 7.31
C THR A 10 5.40 10.89 6.48
N GLY A 11 4.94 10.50 5.29
CA GLY A 11 4.23 11.38 4.35
C GLY A 11 5.11 12.45 3.69
N LEU A 12 6.42 12.47 3.96
CA LEU A 12 7.35 13.49 3.44
C LEU A 12 8.04 13.05 2.14
N GLU A 13 8.01 11.76 1.85
CA GLU A 13 8.71 11.16 0.72
C GLU A 13 7.79 10.21 -0.04
N LEU A 14 8.08 10.02 -1.31
CA LEU A 14 7.57 8.91 -2.09
C LEU A 14 8.64 7.84 -2.18
N GLN A 15 8.27 6.60 -1.92
CA GLN A 15 9.10 5.41 -2.10
C GLN A 15 8.66 4.66 -3.34
N LEU A 16 9.61 4.17 -4.12
CA LEU A 16 9.31 3.29 -5.24
C LEU A 16 8.86 1.93 -4.71
N SER A 17 7.59 1.58 -4.94
CA SER A 17 7.01 0.32 -4.45
C SER A 17 6.95 -0.76 -5.53
N TYR A 18 6.64 -0.38 -6.77
CA TYR A 18 6.51 -1.33 -7.87
C TYR A 18 7.14 -0.81 -9.14
N THR A 19 7.71 -1.71 -9.93
CA THR A 19 8.01 -1.48 -11.34
C THR A 19 7.53 -2.68 -12.15
N LEU A 20 7.21 -2.45 -13.43
CA LEU A 20 6.73 -3.52 -14.31
C LEU A 20 7.73 -4.68 -14.42
N ARG A 21 9.04 -4.38 -14.41
CA ARG A 21 10.08 -5.40 -14.55
C ARG A 21 10.67 -5.92 -13.24
N GLN A 22 10.45 -5.23 -12.12
CA GLN A 22 10.98 -5.61 -10.82
C GLN A 22 9.96 -5.34 -9.71
N GLN A 23 9.57 -6.39 -9.00
CA GLN A 23 8.76 -6.29 -7.80
C GLN A 23 9.67 -5.98 -6.61
N ASN A 24 9.29 -4.97 -5.82
CA ASN A 24 9.99 -4.52 -4.61
C ASN A 24 11.42 -3.97 -4.80
N PRO A 25 11.58 -2.86 -5.56
CA PRO A 25 12.85 -2.15 -5.70
C PRO A 25 13.19 -1.38 -4.40
N VAL A 26 13.84 -2.05 -3.45
CA VAL A 26 14.22 -1.44 -2.16
C VAL A 26 15.23 -0.31 -2.39
N GLY A 27 15.00 0.85 -1.75
CA GLY A 27 16.00 1.90 -1.55
C GLY A 27 15.85 3.18 -2.39
N TYR A 28 14.81 3.33 -3.21
CA TYR A 28 14.56 4.58 -3.94
C TYR A 28 13.48 5.41 -3.25
N THR A 29 13.87 6.58 -2.72
CA THR A 29 12.94 7.59 -2.20
C THR A 29 13.19 8.95 -2.84
N VAL A 30 12.13 9.75 -2.92
CA VAL A 30 12.17 11.14 -3.42
C VAL A 30 11.32 12.04 -2.52
N PRO A 31 11.70 13.31 -2.28
CA PRO A 31 10.87 14.22 -1.51
C PRO A 31 9.52 14.49 -2.20
N ILE A 32 8.42 14.45 -1.45
CA ILE A 32 7.07 14.64 -2.01
C ILE A 32 6.83 16.09 -2.47
N HIS A 33 7.51 17.05 -1.83
CA HIS A 33 7.31 18.48 -2.06
C HIS A 33 8.02 19.03 -3.30
N LEU A 34 8.57 18.18 -4.17
CA LEU A 34 9.18 18.65 -5.42
C LEU A 34 8.12 19.35 -6.28
N PRO A 35 8.43 20.51 -6.89
CA PRO A 35 7.44 21.29 -7.66
C PRO A 35 6.71 20.47 -8.74
N VAL A 36 7.45 19.60 -9.44
CA VAL A 36 6.88 18.72 -10.47
C VAL A 36 5.88 17.71 -9.89
N ILE A 37 6.15 17.17 -8.70
CA ILE A 37 5.25 16.20 -8.05
C ILE A 37 4.00 16.92 -7.58
N ASN A 38 4.14 18.09 -6.95
CA ASN A 38 3.00 18.91 -6.56
C ASN A 38 2.13 19.29 -7.77
N GLN A 39 2.75 19.58 -8.92
CA GLN A 39 2.02 19.89 -10.14
C GLN A 39 1.22 18.67 -10.65
N VAL A 40 1.84 17.48 -10.66
CA VAL A 40 1.14 16.25 -11.04
C VAL A 40 0.01 15.92 -10.06
N PHE A 41 0.21 16.09 -8.76
CA PHE A 41 -0.84 15.86 -7.75
C PHE A 41 -1.96 16.90 -7.76
N SER A 42 -1.67 18.11 -8.25
CA SER A 42 -2.69 19.15 -8.45
C SER A 42 -3.41 19.00 -9.80
N SER A 43 -2.88 18.17 -10.69
CA SER A 43 -3.43 17.88 -12.02
C SER A 43 -4.29 16.61 -11.96
N ASN A 44 -5.43 16.64 -12.65
CA ASN A 44 -6.21 15.42 -12.89
C ASN A 44 -5.76 14.68 -14.16
N HIS A 45 -4.70 15.17 -14.82
CA HIS A 45 -4.26 14.68 -16.12
C HIS A 45 -2.85 14.12 -16.08
N ALA A 46 -2.59 13.19 -17.00
CA ALA A 46 -1.27 12.65 -17.27
C ALA A 46 -0.39 13.73 -17.89
N MET A 47 0.76 13.99 -17.27
CA MET A 47 1.65 15.08 -17.64
C MET A 47 3.00 14.57 -18.10
N LYS A 48 3.54 15.15 -19.18
CA LYS A 48 4.92 14.93 -19.58
C LYS A 48 5.87 15.58 -18.56
N ILE A 49 6.86 14.83 -18.10
CA ILE A 49 7.90 15.30 -17.18
C ILE A 49 9.29 15.08 -17.77
N SER A 50 10.27 15.84 -17.30
CA SER A 50 11.67 15.65 -17.73
C SER A 50 12.20 14.27 -17.31
N PRO A 51 12.90 13.54 -18.20
CA PRO A 51 13.55 12.27 -17.85
C PRO A 51 14.66 12.42 -16.80
N ASN A 52 15.12 13.66 -16.54
CA ASN A 52 16.12 13.95 -15.52
C ASN A 52 15.54 14.02 -14.11
N PHE A 53 14.21 14.02 -13.95
CA PHE A 53 13.60 14.05 -12.63
C PHE A 53 13.89 12.76 -11.84
N PRO A 54 14.05 12.85 -10.51
CA PRO A 54 14.37 11.69 -9.67
C PRO A 54 13.41 10.51 -9.85
N VAL A 55 12.12 10.79 -10.02
CA VAL A 55 11.06 9.78 -10.22
C VAL A 55 11.18 8.99 -11.52
N ALA A 56 11.92 9.51 -12.50
CA ALA A 56 12.19 8.86 -13.78
C ALA A 56 13.53 8.08 -13.79
N ARG A 57 14.37 8.27 -12.77
CA ARG A 57 15.73 7.70 -12.69
C ARG A 57 15.78 6.43 -11.85
N ILE A 58 14.98 5.45 -12.25
CA ILE A 58 14.79 4.20 -11.50
C ILE A 58 15.91 3.18 -11.78
N ARG A 59 16.72 3.41 -12.83
CA ARG A 59 17.88 2.57 -13.15
C ARG A 59 19.18 3.27 -12.80
N PRO A 60 20.17 2.53 -12.27
CA PRO A 60 21.52 3.07 -12.10
C PRO A 60 22.05 3.53 -13.46
N ALA A 61 22.80 4.63 -13.45
CA ALA A 61 23.27 5.36 -14.62
C ALA A 61 24.09 4.48 -15.57
N GLY A 62 23.41 3.74 -16.45
CA GLY A 62 23.93 3.29 -17.74
C GLY A 62 23.54 4.30 -18.82
N LYS A 63 24.21 4.26 -19.98
CA LYS A 63 24.07 5.20 -21.13
C LYS A 63 22.66 5.39 -21.72
N TYR A 64 21.62 4.84 -21.10
CA TYR A 64 20.24 4.90 -21.55
C TYR A 64 19.49 5.99 -20.78
N MET A 65 19.35 7.15 -21.41
CA MET A 65 18.42 8.19 -20.97
C MET A 65 16.99 7.66 -21.14
N ALA A 66 16.10 7.81 -20.15
CA ALA A 66 14.70 7.50 -20.39
C ALA A 66 14.19 8.32 -21.60
N GLY A 67 13.34 7.71 -22.45
CA GLY A 67 12.64 8.43 -23.51
C GLY A 67 11.63 9.42 -22.93
N GLU A 68 10.58 9.79 -23.66
CA GLU A 68 9.55 10.64 -23.06
C GLU A 68 8.94 9.97 -21.82
N VAL A 69 8.82 10.75 -20.75
CA VAL A 69 8.31 10.31 -19.45
C VAL A 69 7.00 11.02 -19.16
N VAL A 70 6.02 10.24 -18.73
CA VAL A 70 4.71 10.72 -18.29
C VAL A 70 4.52 10.35 -16.84
N ALA A 71 3.96 11.27 -16.07
CA ALA A 71 3.57 11.05 -14.69
C ALA A 71 2.08 11.37 -14.52
N VAL A 72 1.39 10.57 -13.73
CA VAL A 72 -0.03 10.73 -13.42
C VAL A 72 -0.27 10.45 -11.94
N CYS A 73 -1.20 11.19 -11.36
CA CYS A 73 -1.63 11.01 -10.00
C CYS A 73 -2.52 9.76 -9.87
N VAL A 74 -2.28 8.94 -8.85
CA VAL A 74 -3.15 7.81 -8.50
C VAL A 74 -3.75 8.11 -7.13
N PRO A 75 -5.06 8.39 -7.02
CA PRO A 75 -5.69 8.64 -5.74
C PRO A 75 -5.69 7.38 -4.88
N LEU A 76 -5.20 7.49 -3.65
CA LEU A 76 -5.28 6.39 -2.69
C LEU A 76 -6.62 6.48 -1.96
N LEU A 77 -7.54 5.60 -2.37
CA LEU A 77 -8.90 5.54 -1.82
C LEU A 77 -8.87 4.84 -0.47
N HIS A 78 -8.89 5.64 0.60
CA HIS A 78 -8.97 5.13 1.97
C HIS A 78 -10.43 4.81 2.31
N LEU A 79 -10.77 3.53 2.50
CA LEU A 79 -12.13 3.07 2.81
C LEU A 79 -12.26 2.45 4.22
N SER A 80 -11.24 2.59 5.08
CA SER A 80 -11.20 1.87 6.36
C SER A 80 -11.87 2.65 7.51
N ASN A 81 -12.79 1.96 8.22
CA ASN A 81 -13.37 2.39 9.50
C ASN A 81 -12.68 1.75 10.72
N PHE A 82 -11.74 0.83 10.50
CA PHE A 82 -10.88 0.29 11.56
C PHE A 82 -9.63 1.15 11.64
N GLN A 83 -9.38 1.73 12.81
CA GLN A 83 -8.23 2.58 13.07
C GLN A 83 -6.94 1.78 12.87
N ILE A 84 -6.33 1.92 11.70
CA ILE A 84 -4.98 1.47 11.44
C ILE A 84 -4.04 2.48 12.08
N ASN A 85 -3.39 2.09 13.18
CA ASN A 85 -2.34 2.87 13.84
C ASN A 85 -1.02 3.00 13.01
N ASP A 86 -1.00 2.54 11.76
CA ASP A 86 0.19 2.57 10.89
C ASP A 86 0.20 3.70 9.86
N TRP A 87 -0.87 4.49 9.75
CA TRP A 87 -0.94 5.67 8.90
C TRP A 87 -1.11 6.91 9.78
N PRO A 88 -0.40 8.02 9.51
CA PRO A 88 -0.70 9.27 10.19
C PRO A 88 -2.19 9.58 10.00
N GLU A 89 -2.89 9.92 11.09
CA GLU A 89 -4.33 10.30 11.15
C GLU A 89 -4.66 11.60 10.36
N LEU A 90 -3.98 11.85 9.25
CA LEU A 90 -4.21 13.01 8.43
C LEU A 90 -5.32 12.68 7.43
N SER A 91 -6.49 13.28 7.67
CA SER A 91 -7.64 13.37 6.75
C SER A 91 -7.31 13.99 5.36
N THR A 92 -6.04 14.18 5.04
CA THR A 92 -5.54 14.59 3.72
C THR A 92 -5.57 13.42 2.76
N LYS A 93 -6.22 13.62 1.61
CA LYS A 93 -6.13 12.73 0.45
C LYS A 93 -4.67 12.33 0.21
N GLN A 94 -4.37 11.04 0.30
CA GLN A 94 -3.06 10.52 -0.04
C GLN A 94 -3.03 10.17 -1.53
N TYR A 95 -1.91 10.43 -2.16
CA TYR A 95 -1.72 10.21 -3.58
C TYR A 95 -0.45 9.39 -3.81
N ALA A 96 -0.55 8.43 -4.70
CA ALA A 96 0.60 7.78 -5.31
C ALA A 96 0.92 8.45 -6.66
N LEU A 97 2.15 8.27 -7.12
CA LEU A 97 2.61 8.76 -8.41
C LEU A 97 2.92 7.58 -9.31
N MET A 98 2.21 7.46 -10.43
CA MET A 98 2.52 6.49 -11.47
C MET A 98 3.35 7.16 -12.56
N VAL A 99 4.47 6.56 -12.94
CA VAL A 99 5.42 7.09 -13.91
C VAL A 99 5.65 6.08 -15.01
N LEU A 100 5.39 6.48 -16.25
CA LEU A 100 5.60 5.68 -17.45
C LEU A 100 6.74 6.27 -18.29
N MET A 101 7.66 5.42 -18.71
CA MET A 101 8.84 5.81 -19.47
C MET A 101 8.89 5.03 -20.78
N LEU A 102 8.99 5.75 -21.89
CA LEU A 102 9.25 5.13 -23.19
C LEU A 102 10.72 4.67 -23.31
N PRO A 103 11.00 3.67 -24.15
CA PRO A 103 12.36 3.25 -24.45
C PRO A 103 13.20 4.38 -25.09
N SER A 104 14.42 4.56 -24.58
CA SER A 104 15.44 5.55 -25.01
C SER A 104 15.75 5.54 -26.51
N ASP A 105 15.68 4.36 -27.09
CA ASP A 105 16.16 4.02 -28.43
C ASP A 105 15.10 4.29 -29.51
N SER A 106 13.93 4.79 -29.11
CA SER A 106 12.87 5.17 -30.02
C SER A 106 12.69 6.69 -30.07
N ALA A 107 12.52 7.24 -31.27
CA ALA A 107 12.03 8.62 -31.45
C ALA A 107 10.53 8.75 -31.10
N ARG A 108 9.96 7.76 -30.38
CA ARG A 108 8.55 7.68 -30.06
C ARG A 108 8.20 8.74 -29.03
N GLN A 109 7.05 9.37 -29.25
CA GLN A 109 6.46 10.32 -28.34
C GLN A 109 5.09 9.81 -27.88
N TRP A 110 4.67 10.25 -26.71
CA TRP A 110 3.31 10.08 -26.23
C TRP A 110 2.36 10.96 -27.04
N HIS A 111 1.35 10.32 -27.60
CA HIS A 111 0.22 10.98 -28.24
C HIS A 111 -0.86 11.29 -27.20
N VAL A 112 -1.74 12.24 -27.52
CA VAL A 112 -2.80 12.69 -26.62
C VAL A 112 -3.69 11.54 -26.15
N HIS A 113 -4.15 10.68 -27.06
CA HIS A 113 -4.98 9.52 -26.71
C HIS A 113 -4.26 8.50 -25.81
N GLU A 114 -2.93 8.42 -25.87
CA GLU A 114 -2.16 7.55 -24.97
C GLU A 114 -2.07 8.15 -23.56
N LEU A 115 -2.06 9.48 -23.43
CA LEU A 115 -2.15 10.17 -22.14
C LEU A 115 -3.53 9.97 -21.50
N GLU A 116 -4.60 10.13 -22.29
CA GLU A 116 -5.98 9.86 -21.84
C GLU A 116 -6.13 8.40 -21.36
N LEU A 117 -5.56 7.44 -22.09
CA LEU A 117 -5.55 6.04 -21.65
C LEU A 117 -4.79 5.85 -20.33
N VAL A 118 -3.69 6.56 -20.12
CA VAL A 118 -2.91 6.49 -18.88
C VAL A 118 -3.71 7.02 -17.69
N GLU A 119 -4.54 8.05 -17.90
CA GLU A 119 -5.46 8.58 -16.88
C GLU A 119 -6.49 7.51 -16.47
N GLU A 120 -7.16 6.88 -17.44
CA GLU A 120 -8.13 5.80 -17.17
C GLU A 120 -7.48 4.60 -16.45
N VAL A 121 -6.26 4.25 -16.83
CA VAL A 121 -5.50 3.18 -16.16
C VAL A 121 -5.14 3.58 -14.72
N ALA A 122 -4.81 4.86 -14.46
CA ALA A 122 -4.51 5.34 -13.11
C ALA A 122 -5.71 5.16 -12.17
N ASP A 123 -6.92 5.41 -12.65
CA ASP A 123 -8.16 5.18 -11.89
C ASP A 123 -8.38 3.70 -11.59
N GLN A 124 -8.11 2.81 -12.55
CA GLN A 124 -8.19 1.36 -12.31
C GLN A 124 -7.14 0.88 -11.31
N VAL A 125 -5.92 1.45 -11.36
CA VAL A 125 -4.88 1.17 -10.37
C VAL A 125 -5.31 1.63 -8.98
N ALA A 126 -5.94 2.79 -8.85
CA ALA A 126 -6.49 3.27 -7.58
C ALA A 126 -7.53 2.30 -6.99
N VAL A 127 -8.45 1.80 -7.82
CA VAL A 127 -9.46 0.80 -7.43
C VAL A 127 -8.79 -0.49 -6.97
N ALA A 128 -7.82 -1.00 -7.74
CA ALA A 128 -7.09 -2.22 -7.40
C ALA A 128 -6.31 -2.10 -6.09
N LEU A 129 -5.64 -0.97 -5.86
CA LEU A 129 -4.94 -0.68 -4.61
C LEU A 129 -5.91 -0.60 -3.42
N SER A 130 -7.09 -0.01 -3.62
CA SER A 130 -8.13 0.03 -2.58
C SER A 130 -8.62 -1.37 -2.22
N HIS A 131 -8.90 -2.22 -3.21
CA HIS A 131 -9.27 -3.62 -2.98
C HIS A 131 -8.15 -4.40 -2.28
N ALA A 132 -6.89 -4.17 -2.65
CA ALA A 132 -5.75 -4.80 -1.98
C ALA A 132 -5.65 -4.37 -0.50
N ALA A 133 -5.85 -3.09 -0.20
CA ALA A 133 -5.86 -2.58 1.17
C ALA A 133 -7.00 -3.18 2.02
N ILE A 134 -8.21 -3.28 1.45
CA ILE A 134 -9.36 -3.92 2.11
C ILE A 134 -9.07 -5.41 2.39
N LEU A 135 -8.48 -6.11 1.43
CA LEU A 135 -8.14 -7.53 1.59
C LEU A 135 -7.09 -7.73 2.69
N GLU A 136 -6.04 -6.92 2.71
CA GLU A 136 -5.00 -6.98 3.74
C GLU A 136 -5.59 -6.75 5.14
N GLU A 137 -6.48 -5.77 5.27
CA GLU A 137 -7.18 -5.49 6.54
C GLU A 137 -8.08 -6.66 6.96
N SER A 138 -8.85 -7.21 6.03
CA SER A 138 -9.70 -8.38 6.31
C SER A 138 -8.89 -9.59 6.74
N MET A 139 -7.71 -9.81 6.16
CA MET A 139 -6.82 -10.90 6.57
C MET A 139 -6.28 -10.67 7.98
N ARG A 140 -5.85 -9.45 8.29
CA ARG A 140 -5.36 -9.09 9.64
C ARG A 140 -6.45 -9.24 10.71
N ALA A 141 -7.66 -8.77 10.44
CA ALA A 141 -8.79 -8.91 11.35
C ALA A 141 -9.16 -10.39 11.59
N ARG A 142 -9.12 -11.22 10.54
CA ARG A 142 -9.31 -12.67 10.66
C ARG A 142 -8.25 -13.30 11.56
N ASP A 143 -6.98 -12.94 11.37
CA ASP A 143 -5.88 -13.51 12.15
C ASP A 143 -5.99 -13.12 13.64
N LEU A 144 -6.37 -11.88 13.94
CA LEU A 144 -6.66 -11.43 15.31
C LEU A 144 -7.82 -12.20 15.95
N LEU A 145 -8.91 -12.41 15.21
CA LEU A 145 -10.05 -13.20 15.70
C LEU A 145 -9.66 -14.65 15.97
N MET A 146 -8.77 -15.22 15.17
CA MET A 146 -8.26 -16.58 15.37
C MET A 146 -7.43 -16.68 16.66
N GLU A 147 -6.56 -15.71 16.91
CA GLU A 147 -5.78 -15.62 18.16
C GLU A 147 -6.70 -15.50 19.39
N GLN A 148 -7.71 -14.63 19.32
CA GLN A 148 -8.68 -14.46 20.40
C GLN A 148 -9.47 -15.74 20.68
N ASN A 149 -9.89 -16.47 19.64
CA ASN A 149 -10.63 -17.72 19.79
C ASN A 149 -9.79 -18.78 20.51
N VAL A 150 -8.50 -18.91 20.14
CA VAL A 150 -7.56 -19.82 20.83
C VAL A 150 -7.41 -19.45 22.32
N ALA A 151 -7.28 -18.16 22.62
CA ALA A 151 -7.15 -17.68 24.00
C ALA A 151 -8.42 -17.97 24.83
N LEU A 152 -9.60 -17.76 24.24
CA LEU A 152 -10.89 -18.05 24.88
C LEU A 152 -11.07 -19.55 25.14
N ASP A 153 -10.72 -20.40 24.18
CA ASP A 153 -10.79 -21.85 24.33
C ASP A 153 -9.87 -22.35 25.46
N LEU A 154 -8.68 -21.76 25.60
CA LEU A 154 -7.77 -22.09 26.69
C LEU A 154 -8.36 -21.69 28.05
N ALA A 155 -8.83 -20.44 28.19
CA ALA A 155 -9.43 -19.94 29.41
C ALA A 155 -10.65 -20.78 29.83
N ARG A 156 -11.50 -21.16 28.87
CA ARG A 156 -12.65 -22.02 29.11
C ARG A 156 -12.25 -23.39 29.66
N ARG A 157 -11.24 -24.05 29.07
CA ARG A 157 -10.76 -25.36 29.54
C ARG A 157 -10.15 -25.29 30.93
N GLU A 158 -9.48 -24.20 31.26
CA GLU A 158 -8.94 -23.97 32.62
C GLU A 158 -10.07 -23.83 33.64
N GLU A 159 -11.11 -23.07 33.31
CA GLU A 159 -12.31 -22.95 34.14
C GLU A 159 -13.02 -24.29 34.33
N GLU A 160 -13.24 -25.05 33.26
CA GLU A 160 -13.87 -26.37 33.32
C GLU A 160 -13.09 -27.35 34.22
N LYS A 161 -11.75 -27.35 34.15
CA LYS A 161 -10.89 -28.15 35.04
C LYS A 161 -10.99 -27.71 36.49
N ALA A 162 -11.01 -26.40 36.76
CA ALA A 162 -11.15 -25.87 38.12
C ALA A 162 -12.51 -26.24 38.73
N ILE A 163 -13.58 -26.17 37.95
CA ILE A 163 -14.93 -26.60 38.36
C ILE A 163 -14.94 -28.10 38.66
N HIS A 164 -14.35 -28.93 37.80
CA HIS A 164 -14.30 -30.37 38.02
C HIS A 164 -13.54 -30.74 39.30
N ALA A 165 -12.34 -30.17 39.50
CA ALA A 165 -11.56 -30.39 40.72
C ALA A 165 -12.31 -29.95 41.99
N ARG A 166 -13.05 -28.84 41.92
CA ARG A 166 -13.92 -28.38 43.03
C ARG A 166 -15.03 -29.40 43.33
N ASN A 167 -15.68 -29.93 42.30
CA ASN A 167 -16.76 -30.90 42.46
C ASN A 167 -16.25 -32.23 43.04
N ASP A 168 -15.10 -32.72 42.57
CA ASP A 168 -14.46 -33.93 43.10
C ASP A 168 -14.11 -33.78 44.58
N PHE A 169 -13.56 -32.63 44.97
CA PHE A 169 -13.27 -32.32 46.37
C PHE A 169 -14.53 -32.34 47.24
N LEU A 170 -15.63 -31.73 46.78
CA LEU A 170 -16.90 -31.76 47.49
C LEU A 170 -17.49 -33.17 47.59
N ALA A 171 -17.32 -33.99 46.55
CA ALA A 171 -17.78 -35.38 46.56
C ALA A 171 -17.05 -36.23 47.60
N VAL A 172 -15.72 -36.10 47.70
CA VAL A 172 -14.91 -36.75 48.74
C VAL A 172 -15.36 -36.31 50.13
N MET A 173 -15.49 -34.99 50.36
CA MET A 173 -15.93 -34.43 51.65
C MET A 173 -17.32 -34.92 52.08
N ASN A 174 -18.26 -35.08 51.14
CA ASN A 174 -19.61 -35.58 51.42
C ASN A 174 -19.65 -37.09 51.73
N HIS A 175 -18.65 -37.87 51.28
CA HIS A 175 -18.57 -39.30 51.57
C HIS A 175 -17.86 -39.59 52.91
N GLU A 176 -17.08 -38.63 53.42
CA GLU A 176 -16.36 -38.73 54.71
C GLU A 176 -17.14 -38.18 55.92
N MET A 177 -18.35 -37.64 55.72
CA MET A 177 -19.32 -37.28 56.79
C MET A 177 -20.42 -38.33 56.93
#